data_AF-A0AAD5HDZ2-F1
#
_entry.id   AF-A0AAD5HDZ2-F1
#
_cell.length_a   1.000
_cell.length_b   1.000
_cell.length_c   1.000
_cell.angle_alpha   90.00
_cell.angle_beta   90.00
_cell.angle_gamma   90.00
#
_symmetry.space_group_name_H-M   'P 1'
#
loop_
_entity.id
_entity.type
_entity.pdbx_description
1 polymer ?
#
loop_
_entity_poly.entity_id
_entity_poly.type
_entity_poly.pdbx_seq_one_letter_code
_entity_poly.pdbx_strand_id
1 'polypeptide(L)'
;MSSSMSFTQLPGLQMAFWYFDVPQRIAVWCLTTCYRMFPNRDPKTPFKRGRQLAYLLSIFYVIGILGTLIITFRDLPMNYYQHFGASCQDLDLGQLKRLFRRLSLIYHPDKNPDPEAMENFVRLRTAYETLTDDKRREIYNRMGPNLKFVDNSATIIDCMEASARKMAQDHVMSL
;
A
#
# COMPACT_ATOMS: atom_id res chain seq x y z
N MET A 1 -53.76 8.40 46.77
CA MET A 1 -52.45 7.70 46.73
C MET A 1 -52.52 6.60 45.68
N SER A 2 -51.99 6.84 44.49
CA SER A 2 -51.58 5.80 43.54
C SER A 2 -50.89 6.52 42.38
N SER A 3 -49.58 6.66 42.50
CA SER A 3 -48.72 7.30 41.51
C SER A 3 -48.47 6.32 40.36
N SER A 4 -48.98 6.61 39.16
CA SER A 4 -48.50 5.97 37.92
C SER A 4 -47.54 6.92 37.22
N MET A 5 -46.26 6.83 37.58
CA MET A 5 -45.18 7.52 36.88
C MET A 5 -45.02 6.93 35.48
N SER A 6 -45.38 7.70 34.46
CA SER A 6 -45.19 7.40 33.04
C SER A 6 -43.70 7.44 32.67
N PHE A 7 -43.20 6.31 32.18
CA PHE A 7 -41.82 6.05 31.74
C PHE A 7 -41.44 6.76 30.43
N THR A 8 -41.72 8.07 30.30
CA THR A 8 -41.61 8.80 29.01
C THR A 8 -40.75 10.05 29.07
N GLN A 9 -39.75 10.12 29.95
CA GLN A 9 -38.84 11.28 30.02
C GLN A 9 -37.36 10.89 30.17
N LEU A 10 -36.80 10.17 29.18
CA LEU A 10 -35.34 10.11 28.98
C LEU A 10 -35.03 10.09 27.46
N PRO A 11 -34.73 11.25 26.82
CA PRO A 11 -34.49 11.34 25.38
C PRO A 11 -33.20 10.63 24.90
N GLY A 12 -32.33 10.22 25.82
CA GLY A 12 -31.10 9.46 25.49
C GLY A 12 -31.32 7.96 25.24
N LEU A 13 -32.41 7.38 25.74
CA LEU A 13 -32.62 5.92 25.72
C LEU A 13 -33.26 5.43 24.41
N GLN A 14 -33.96 6.32 23.69
CA GLN A 14 -34.53 5.99 22.38
C GLN A 14 -33.45 5.84 21.29
N MET A 15 -32.36 6.61 21.36
CA MET A 15 -31.24 6.49 20.40
C MET A 15 -30.40 5.23 20.62
N ALA A 16 -30.30 4.75 21.86
CA ALA A 16 -29.63 3.50 22.20
C ALA A 16 -30.35 2.28 21.62
N PHE A 17 -31.68 2.32 21.51
CA PHE A 17 -32.47 1.24 20.89
C PHE A 17 -32.13 1.07 19.40
N TRP A 18 -31.99 2.18 18.67
CA TRP A 18 -31.54 2.14 17.27
C TRP A 18 -30.06 1.75 17.14
N TYR A 19 -29.20 2.11 18.08
CA TYR A 19 -27.77 1.77 18.00
C TYR A 19 -27.45 0.31 18.38
N PHE A 20 -28.25 -0.32 19.25
CA PHE A 20 -27.97 -1.69 19.71
C PHE A 20 -28.75 -2.78 18.93
N ASP A 21 -29.97 -2.48 18.46
CA ASP A 21 -30.84 -3.46 17.80
C ASP A 21 -30.64 -3.48 16.27
N VAL A 22 -30.35 -2.31 15.65
CA VAL A 22 -30.16 -2.21 14.18
C VAL A 22 -28.94 -2.98 13.68
N PRO A 23 -27.76 -2.93 14.32
CA PRO A 23 -26.60 -3.71 13.85
C PRO A 23 -26.84 -5.22 13.95
N GLN A 24 -27.54 -5.68 14.99
CA GLN A 24 -27.88 -7.10 15.15
C GLN A 24 -28.90 -7.56 14.11
N ARG A 25 -29.92 -6.75 13.81
CA ARG A 25 -30.89 -7.05 12.75
C ARG A 25 -30.29 -7.02 11.36
N ILE A 26 -29.41 -6.06 11.07
CA ILE A 26 -28.66 -6.02 9.80
C ILE A 26 -27.76 -7.25 9.69
N ALA A 27 -27.05 -7.62 10.77
CA ALA A 27 -26.23 -8.82 10.78
C ALA A 27 -27.05 -10.09 10.53
N VAL A 28 -28.22 -10.24 11.17
CA VAL A 28 -29.13 -11.37 10.94
C VAL A 28 -29.69 -11.35 9.52
N TRP A 29 -30.08 -10.20 8.99
CA TRP A 29 -30.60 -10.08 7.62
C TRP A 29 -29.51 -10.39 6.59
N CYS A 30 -28.29 -9.89 6.81
CA CYS A 30 -27.11 -10.24 6.01
C CYS A 30 -26.79 -11.74 6.10
N LEU A 31 -26.73 -12.33 7.29
CA LEU A 31 -26.46 -13.76 7.48
C LEU A 31 -27.52 -14.60 6.75
N THR A 32 -28.79 -14.27 6.94
CA THR A 32 -29.92 -14.99 6.34
C THR A 32 -29.88 -14.87 4.81
N THR A 33 -29.51 -13.70 4.29
CA THR A 33 -29.36 -13.47 2.85
C THR A 33 -28.14 -14.19 2.28
N CYS A 34 -27.02 -14.22 3.00
CA CYS A 34 -25.81 -14.96 2.64
C CYS A 34 -26.07 -16.49 2.63
N TYR A 35 -26.73 -17.04 3.64
CA TYR A 35 -27.09 -18.45 3.69
C TYR A 35 -28.11 -18.85 2.60
N ARG A 36 -28.95 -17.90 2.16
CA ARG A 36 -29.89 -18.11 1.07
C ARG A 36 -29.24 -18.03 -0.32
N MET A 37 -28.20 -17.21 -0.46
CA MET A 37 -27.35 -17.14 -1.66
C MET A 37 -26.47 -18.38 -1.82
N PHE A 38 -25.97 -18.93 -0.69
CA PHE A 38 -25.07 -20.08 -0.67
C PHE A 38 -25.63 -21.21 0.21
N PRO A 39 -26.70 -21.90 -0.24
CA PRO A 39 -27.24 -23.02 0.51
C PRO A 39 -26.19 -24.14 0.63
N ASN A 40 -25.97 -24.63 1.86
CA ASN A 40 -25.13 -25.79 2.15
C ASN A 40 -25.66 -26.97 1.33
N ARG A 41 -24.86 -27.45 0.38
CA ARG A 41 -25.29 -28.50 -0.55
C ARG A 41 -25.26 -29.87 0.11
N ASP A 42 -26.31 -30.65 -0.12
CA ASP A 42 -26.26 -32.08 0.08
C ASP A 42 -25.21 -32.69 -0.87
N PRO A 43 -24.18 -33.38 -0.35
CA PRO A 43 -23.06 -33.89 -1.15
C PRO A 43 -23.45 -35.00 -2.14
N LYS A 44 -24.70 -35.48 -2.09
CA LYS A 44 -25.19 -36.64 -2.84
C LYS A 44 -26.05 -36.31 -4.08
N THR A 45 -26.38 -35.04 -4.33
CA THR A 45 -27.26 -34.68 -5.45
C THR A 45 -26.46 -34.55 -6.76
N PRO A 46 -26.89 -35.20 -7.86
CA PRO A 46 -26.17 -35.11 -9.13
C PRO A 46 -26.24 -33.70 -9.71
N PHE A 47 -25.11 -33.21 -10.20
CA PHE A 47 -24.96 -31.87 -10.74
C PHE A 47 -25.77 -31.73 -12.04
N LYS A 48 -26.89 -31.00 -12.01
CA LYS A 48 -27.67 -30.68 -13.22
C LYS A 48 -26.83 -29.79 -14.16
N ARG A 49 -26.83 -30.08 -15.48
CA ARG A 49 -25.98 -29.41 -16.51
C ARG A 49 -25.97 -27.88 -16.42
N GLY A 50 -27.13 -27.23 -16.22
CA GLY A 50 -27.20 -25.77 -16.11
C GLY A 50 -26.51 -25.18 -14.88
N ARG A 51 -26.39 -25.95 -13.79
CA ARG A 51 -25.65 -25.53 -12.58
C ARG A 51 -24.15 -25.72 -12.74
N GLN A 52 -23.68 -26.72 -13.52
CA GLN A 52 -22.25 -26.95 -13.75
C GLN A 52 -21.60 -25.71 -14.39
N LEU A 53 -22.29 -25.09 -15.34
CA LEU A 53 -21.84 -23.87 -16.00
C LEU A 53 -21.65 -22.71 -15.00
N ALA A 54 -22.58 -22.53 -14.06
CA ALA A 54 -22.50 -21.45 -13.07
C ALA A 54 -21.28 -21.57 -12.14
N TYR A 55 -20.85 -22.80 -11.80
CA TYR A 55 -19.64 -23.03 -11.02
C TYR A 55 -18.37 -22.79 -11.84
N LEU A 56 -18.35 -23.18 -13.12
CA LEU A 56 -17.21 -22.90 -13.98
C LEU A 56 -17.05 -21.39 -14.20
N LEU A 57 -18.16 -20.67 -14.38
CA LEU A 57 -18.15 -19.20 -14.51
C LEU A 57 -17.70 -18.51 -13.20
N SER A 58 -18.12 -19.00 -12.03
CA SER A 58 -17.67 -18.44 -10.75
C SER A 58 -16.19 -18.71 -10.48
N ILE A 59 -15.69 -19.90 -10.82
CA ILE A 59 -14.26 -20.22 -10.73
C ILE A 59 -13.45 -19.32 -11.67
N PHE A 60 -13.90 -19.14 -12.92
CA PHE A 60 -13.22 -18.28 -13.87
C PHE A 60 -13.20 -16.81 -13.41
N TYR A 61 -14.30 -16.34 -12.82
CA TYR A 61 -14.40 -15.01 -12.23
C TYR A 61 -13.42 -14.83 -11.06
N VAL A 62 -13.32 -15.81 -10.15
CA VAL A 62 -12.38 -15.78 -9.03
C VAL A 62 -10.93 -15.83 -9.51
N ILE A 63 -10.62 -16.68 -10.51
CA ILE A 63 -9.28 -16.74 -11.11
C ILE A 63 -8.93 -15.40 -11.79
N GLY A 64 -9.90 -14.78 -12.47
CA GLY A 64 -9.73 -13.45 -13.06
C GLY A 64 -9.41 -12.38 -12.02
N ILE A 65 -10.16 -12.33 -10.91
CA ILE A 65 -9.89 -11.42 -9.79
C ILE A 65 -8.52 -11.69 -9.17
N LEU A 66 -8.16 -12.96 -8.97
CA LEU A 66 -6.86 -13.33 -8.43
C LEU A 66 -5.73 -12.91 -9.38
N GLY A 67 -5.92 -13.08 -10.68
CA GLY A 67 -4.98 -12.66 -11.72
C GLY A 67 -4.77 -11.15 -11.74
N THR A 68 -5.84 -10.36 -11.68
CA THR A 68 -5.72 -8.89 -11.60
C THR A 68 -5.05 -8.45 -10.31
N LEU A 69 -5.34 -9.11 -9.19
CA LEU A 69 -4.68 -8.86 -7.91
C LEU A 69 -3.17 -9.12 -7.99
N ILE A 70 -2.76 -10.24 -8.60
CA ILE A 70 -1.34 -10.59 -8.80
C ILE A 70 -0.63 -9.54 -9.65
N ILE A 71 -1.25 -9.07 -10.73
CA ILE A 71 -0.69 -8.02 -11.59
C ILE A 71 -0.47 -6.75 -10.76
N THR A 72 -1.48 -6.30 -10.00
CA THR A 72 -1.36 -5.09 -9.17
C THR A 72 -0.32 -5.22 -8.05
N PHE A 73 -0.08 -6.43 -7.53
CA PHE A 73 0.92 -6.65 -6.48
C PHE A 73 2.36 -6.56 -7.00
N ARG A 74 2.61 -6.85 -8.29
CA ARG A 74 3.93 -6.72 -8.90
C ARG A 74 4.39 -5.26 -8.97
N ASP A 75 3.45 -4.33 -9.07
CA ASP A 75 3.70 -2.89 -9.26
C ASP A 75 3.88 -2.12 -7.94
N LEU A 76 3.94 -2.79 -6.78
CA LEU A 76 4.22 -2.09 -5.53
C LEU A 76 5.63 -1.47 -5.58
N PRO A 77 5.79 -0.16 -5.31
CA PRO A 77 7.09 0.48 -5.35
C PRO A 77 7.99 -0.12 -4.28
N MET A 78 8.99 -0.87 -4.71
CA MET A 78 10.01 -1.46 -3.83
C MET A 78 10.84 -0.36 -3.17
N ASN A 79 11.17 -0.54 -1.89
CA ASN A 79 12.05 0.38 -1.18
C ASN A 79 13.50 0.25 -1.72
N TYR A 80 14.26 1.35 -1.74
CA TYR A 80 15.66 1.35 -2.22
C TYR A 80 16.54 0.34 -1.48
N TYR A 81 16.26 0.10 -0.20
CA TYR A 81 16.96 -0.91 0.61
C TYR A 81 16.64 -2.36 0.18
N GLN A 82 15.41 -2.62 -0.29
CA GLN A 82 14.99 -3.95 -0.73
C GLN A 82 15.69 -4.37 -2.03
N HIS A 83 16.08 -3.42 -2.90
CA HIS A 83 16.89 -3.71 -4.09
C HIS A 83 18.26 -4.32 -3.77
N PHE A 84 18.82 -4.01 -2.59
CA PHE A 84 20.08 -4.59 -2.12
C PHE A 84 19.88 -5.83 -1.23
N GLY A 85 18.63 -6.26 -1.01
CA GLY A 85 18.30 -7.41 -0.17
C GLY A 85 18.56 -7.18 1.33
N ALA A 86 18.61 -5.93 1.78
CA ALA A 86 18.90 -5.57 3.16
C ALA A 86 17.67 -5.02 3.88
N SER A 87 17.55 -5.34 5.16
CA SER A 87 16.57 -4.74 6.07
C SER A 87 16.99 -3.31 6.41
N CYS A 88 16.50 -2.38 5.60
CA CYS A 88 16.20 -0.95 5.82
C CYS A 88 17.22 0.01 6.47
N GLN A 89 18.16 -0.39 7.34
CA GLN A 89 18.95 0.59 8.11
C GLN A 89 20.44 0.28 8.28
N ASP A 90 20.88 -0.97 8.23
CA ASP A 90 22.27 -1.33 8.59
C ASP A 90 23.27 -1.35 7.41
N LEU A 91 22.88 -0.81 6.26
CA LEU A 91 23.75 -0.86 5.08
C LEU A 91 24.88 0.18 5.18
N ASP A 92 26.10 -0.33 5.41
CA ASP A 92 27.34 0.45 5.32
C ASP A 92 27.69 0.79 3.85
N LEU A 93 28.34 1.93 3.63
CA LEU A 93 28.77 2.39 2.29
C LEU A 93 29.68 1.37 1.60
N GLY A 94 30.55 0.70 2.37
CA GLY A 94 31.41 -0.36 1.84
C GLY A 94 30.62 -1.57 1.33
N GLN A 95 29.56 -1.95 2.04
CA GLN A 95 28.66 -3.04 1.64
C GLN A 95 27.79 -2.64 0.45
N LEU A 96 27.24 -1.42 0.44
CA LEU A 96 26.47 -0.86 -0.66
C LEU A 96 27.23 -0.94 -1.99
N LYS A 97 28.50 -0.51 -2.00
CA LYS A 97 29.35 -0.54 -3.20
C LYS A 97 29.64 -1.96 -3.70
N ARG A 98 29.81 -2.92 -2.78
CA ARG A 98 30.02 -4.34 -3.13
C ARG A 98 28.76 -4.96 -3.74
N LEU A 99 27.60 -4.70 -3.14
CA LEU A 99 26.32 -5.22 -3.61
C LEU A 99 25.93 -4.61 -4.95
N PHE A 100 26.10 -3.29 -5.12
CA PHE A 100 25.89 -2.61 -6.39
C PHE A 100 26.71 -3.25 -7.51
N ARG A 101 28.03 -3.42 -7.32
CA ARG A 101 28.91 -4.07 -8.32
C ARG A 101 28.42 -5.47 -8.72
N ARG A 102 27.98 -6.27 -7.75
CA ARG A 102 27.46 -7.62 -8.02
C ARG A 102 26.16 -7.56 -8.83
N LEU A 103 25.22 -6.71 -8.44
CA LEU A 103 23.90 -6.59 -9.09
C LEU A 103 23.99 -5.94 -10.47
N SER A 104 24.85 -4.93 -10.66
CA SER A 104 25.07 -4.29 -11.96
C SER A 104 25.60 -5.25 -13.01
N LEU A 105 26.40 -6.26 -12.63
CA LEU A 105 26.89 -7.29 -13.55
C LEU A 105 25.78 -8.26 -13.97
N ILE A 106 24.79 -8.48 -13.10
CA ILE A 106 23.64 -9.37 -13.34
C ILE A 106 22.62 -8.68 -14.24
N TYR A 107 22.31 -7.41 -13.97
CA TYR A 107 21.33 -6.62 -14.72
C TYR A 107 21.92 -5.80 -15.88
N HIS A 108 23.14 -6.11 -16.31
CA HIS A 108 23.78 -5.35 -17.40
C HIS A 108 23.02 -5.57 -18.72
N PRO A 109 22.62 -4.50 -19.45
CA PRO A 109 21.78 -4.62 -20.65
C PRO A 109 22.45 -5.40 -21.80
N ASP A 110 23.77 -5.46 -21.81
CA ASP A 110 24.55 -6.24 -22.79
C ASP A 110 24.49 -7.77 -22.53
N LYS A 111 24.30 -8.18 -21.26
CA LYS A 111 24.31 -9.60 -20.86
C LYS A 111 22.91 -10.18 -20.69
N ASN A 112 21.93 -9.33 -20.42
CA ASN A 112 20.53 -9.70 -20.25
C ASN A 112 19.65 -8.89 -21.22
N PRO A 113 19.11 -9.52 -22.28
CA PRO A 113 18.27 -8.84 -23.26
C PRO A 113 16.82 -8.62 -22.78
N ASP A 114 16.50 -8.98 -21.53
CA ASP A 114 15.16 -8.79 -20.99
C ASP A 114 14.80 -7.30 -20.83
N PRO A 115 13.60 -6.87 -21.25
CA PRO A 115 13.16 -5.49 -21.08
C PRO A 115 13.05 -5.10 -19.59
N GLU A 116 12.74 -6.06 -18.72
CA GLU A 116 12.70 -5.84 -17.26
C GLU A 116 14.11 -5.61 -16.67
N ALA A 117 15.17 -6.16 -17.29
CA ALA A 117 16.53 -5.99 -16.79
C ALA A 117 17.00 -4.53 -16.88
N MET A 118 16.65 -3.84 -17.98
CA MET A 118 16.94 -2.41 -18.15
C MET A 118 16.25 -1.58 -17.07
N GLU A 119 14.97 -1.84 -16.81
CA GLU A 119 14.22 -1.10 -15.78
C GLU A 119 14.80 -1.34 -14.39
N ASN A 120 15.13 -2.60 -14.07
CA ASN A 120 15.78 -2.96 -12.81
C ASN A 120 17.16 -2.32 -12.65
N PHE A 121 17.94 -2.20 -13.74
CA PHE A 121 19.23 -1.53 -13.73
C PHE A 121 19.10 -0.02 -13.43
N VAL A 122 18.13 0.66 -14.07
CA VAL A 122 17.84 2.07 -13.79
C VAL A 122 17.44 2.26 -12.33
N ARG A 123 16.52 1.43 -11.81
CA ARG A 123 16.09 1.48 -10.40
C ARG A 123 17.26 1.25 -9.45
N LEU A 124 18.11 0.25 -9.73
CA LEU A 124 19.31 -0.06 -8.94
C LEU A 124 20.28 1.12 -8.90
N ARG A 125 20.48 1.79 -10.03
CA ARG A 125 21.36 2.97 -10.14
C ARG A 125 20.81 4.14 -9.31
N THR A 126 19.52 4.46 -9.45
CA THR A 126 18.87 5.54 -8.67
C THR A 126 18.91 5.25 -7.17
N ALA A 127 18.70 3.99 -6.77
CA ALA A 127 18.82 3.58 -5.38
C ALA A 127 20.25 3.80 -4.84
N TYR A 128 21.27 3.40 -5.61
CA TYR A 128 22.67 3.61 -5.24
C TYR A 128 23.04 5.09 -5.09
N GLU A 129 22.64 5.93 -6.05
CA GLU A 129 22.90 7.38 -6.03
C GLU A 129 22.22 8.08 -4.84
N THR A 130 21.01 7.63 -4.48
CA THR A 130 20.27 8.18 -3.33
C THR A 130 20.88 7.76 -1.99
N LEU A 131 21.32 6.51 -1.87
CA LEU A 131 21.85 5.95 -0.61
C LEU A 131 23.32 6.32 -0.35
N THR A 132 24.06 6.73 -1.39
CA THR A 132 25.48 7.11 -1.26
C THR A 132 25.66 8.52 -0.68
N ASP A 133 24.72 9.43 -0.91
CA ASP A 133 24.75 10.79 -0.37
C ASP A 133 23.92 10.87 0.91
N ASP A 134 24.57 11.20 2.03
CA ASP A 134 23.94 11.28 3.36
C ASP A 134 22.72 12.22 3.36
N LYS A 135 22.78 13.35 2.64
CA LYS A 135 21.66 14.30 2.57
C LYS A 135 20.47 13.69 1.84
N ARG A 136 20.71 13.03 0.70
CA ARG A 136 19.65 12.37 -0.08
C ARG A 136 19.07 11.17 0.67
N ARG A 137 19.90 10.44 1.41
CA ARG A 137 19.48 9.33 2.27
C ARG A 137 18.57 9.79 3.39
N GLU A 138 18.90 10.89 4.08
CA GLU A 138 18.05 11.44 5.14
C GLU A 138 16.70 11.90 4.57
N ILE A 139 16.73 12.61 3.45
CA ILE A 139 15.54 13.08 2.75
C ILE A 139 14.66 11.90 2.31
N TYR A 140 15.24 10.85 1.76
CA TYR A 140 14.54 9.62 1.38
C TYR A 140 13.88 8.94 2.59
N ASN A 141 14.61 8.82 3.69
CA ASN A 141 14.08 8.24 4.93
C ASN A 141 12.89 9.04 5.49
N ARG A 142 12.84 10.36 5.26
CA ARG A 142 11.76 11.24 5.71
C ARG A 142 10.57 11.28 4.75
N MET A 143 10.80 11.30 3.44
CA MET A 143 9.76 11.48 2.41
C MET A 143 9.22 10.16 1.82
N GLY A 144 9.94 9.05 2.00
CA GLY A 144 9.51 7.72 1.57
C GLY A 144 9.77 7.39 0.09
N PRO A 145 9.29 6.22 -0.37
CA PRO A 145 9.68 5.61 -1.65
C PRO A 145 9.19 6.33 -2.90
N ASN A 146 8.25 7.28 -2.79
CA ASN A 146 7.73 8.04 -3.93
C ASN A 146 8.66 9.18 -4.41
N LEU A 147 9.77 9.41 -3.72
CA LEU A 147 10.68 10.51 -4.03
C LEU A 147 11.61 10.16 -5.20
N LYS A 148 11.53 10.92 -6.29
CA LYS A 148 12.42 10.81 -7.46
C LYS A 148 13.41 11.98 -7.49
N PHE A 149 14.70 11.67 -7.37
CA PHE A 149 15.77 12.64 -7.60
C PHE A 149 16.12 12.63 -9.10
N VAL A 150 15.88 13.72 -9.82
CA VAL A 150 16.36 13.90 -11.20
C VAL A 150 17.71 14.60 -11.13
N ASP A 151 18.71 14.04 -11.82
CA ASP A 151 20.12 14.40 -11.62
C ASP A 151 20.47 15.86 -11.95
N ASN A 152 21.41 16.36 -11.15
CA ASN A 152 22.27 17.53 -11.35
C ASN A 152 21.58 18.90 -11.54
N SER A 153 21.03 19.45 -10.45
CA SER A 153 21.31 20.83 -9.97
C SER A 153 20.23 21.34 -9.00
N ALA A 154 20.69 21.80 -7.84
CA ALA A 154 20.33 23.12 -7.30
C ALA A 154 18.85 23.49 -7.11
N THR A 155 17.89 22.55 -7.07
CA THR A 155 16.48 22.93 -6.92
C THR A 155 15.93 22.60 -5.55
N ILE A 156 15.98 21.36 -5.07
CA ILE A 156 15.29 21.04 -3.80
C ILE A 156 16.08 21.53 -2.58
N ILE A 157 17.38 21.23 -2.50
CA ILE A 157 18.22 21.67 -1.36
C ILE A 157 18.41 23.18 -1.41
N ASP A 158 18.69 23.74 -2.58
CA ASP A 158 18.86 25.19 -2.76
C ASP A 158 17.56 25.97 -2.52
N CYS A 159 16.39 25.43 -2.88
CA CYS A 159 15.10 26.06 -2.57
C CYS A 159 14.79 26.00 -1.06
N MET A 160 15.10 24.89 -0.38
CA MET A 160 14.97 24.81 1.07
C MET A 160 15.93 25.75 1.80
N GLU A 161 17.18 25.85 1.33
CA GLU A 161 18.20 26.72 1.91
C GLU A 161 17.91 28.21 1.61
N ALA A 162 17.40 28.53 0.42
CA ALA A 162 16.92 29.86 0.06
C ALA A 162 15.68 30.27 0.87
N SER A 163 14.75 29.34 1.10
CA SER A 163 13.57 29.59 1.94
C SER A 163 13.96 29.84 3.40
N ALA A 164 14.91 29.06 3.93
CA ALA A 164 15.47 29.26 5.27
C ALA A 164 16.21 30.61 5.41
N ARG A 165 16.99 31.02 4.39
CA ARG A 165 17.64 32.34 4.37
C ARG A 165 16.64 33.49 4.32
N LYS A 166 15.56 33.36 3.54
CA LYS A 166 14.50 34.36 3.47
C LYS A 166 13.82 34.56 4.83
N MET A 167 13.47 33.48 5.51
CA MET A 167 12.90 33.54 6.85
C MET A 167 13.84 34.19 7.87
N ALA A 168 15.14 33.91 7.79
CA ALA A 168 16.14 34.57 8.65
C ALA A 168 16.28 36.07 8.35
N GLN A 169 16.23 36.47 7.08
CA GLN A 169 16.30 37.88 6.68
C GLN A 169 15.04 38.67 7.06
N ASP A 170 13.86 38.08 6.89
CA ASP A 170 12.59 38.71 7.27
C ASP A 170 12.50 38.90 8.80
N HIS A 171 13.06 37.96 9.57
CA HIS A 171 13.12 38.10 11.03
C HIS A 171 14.09 39.22 11.47
N VAL A 172 15.25 39.35 10.81
CA VAL A 172 16.24 40.40 11.11
C VAL A 172 15.75 41.79 10.67
N MET A 173 14.96 41.91 9.60
CA MET A 173 14.39 43.18 9.13
C MET A 173 13.16 43.65 9.92
N SER A 174 12.62 42.81 10.80
CA SER A 174 11.48 43.12 11.68
C SER A 174 11.88 43.59 13.09
N LEU A 175 13.19 43.67 13.38
CA LEU A 175 13.80 44.17 14.61
C LEU A 175 14.47 45.53 14.37
#